data_AF-A0A2V9X057-F1
#
_entry.id   AF-A0A2V9X057-F1
#
_cell.length_a   1.000
_cell.length_b   1.000
_cell.length_c   1.000
_cell.angle_alpha   90.00
_cell.angle_beta   90.00
_cell.angle_gamma   90.00
#
_symmetry.space_group_name_H-M   'P 1'
#
loop_
_entity.id
_entity.type
_entity.pdbx_description
1 polymer ?
#
loop_
_entity_poly.entity_id
_entity_poly.type
_entity_poly.pdbx_seq_one_letter_code
_entity_poly.pdbx_strand_id
1 'polypeptide(L)'
;MERNEQGLALVGDARNDTHLFISQLHLAFLHFHNRVVDAVRQKGAVAAQVFDHSAQLVRWHYQWVVLHEFLPLTVGDDLVSELLQSGPKICRFENRPFIPVEFSDGAYRFGHAQVRSKYDVNDRVRDVPLFPDLVGICPVTPERQVDWKRMFRFKDGVPPQASRRIGPLLVPALMKLPEALVGHAERPEFSSLASRDLYRGHAVEIPCGEAVGRAMGIEPCTVAELKTEDSKLSGGTPLWLYVLAEAEAQHNGEYLGEVGGRIVAEVIFELLRHDPDSILNQRDWAPELADSPGKFGIADLLKFAGVA
;
A
#
# COMPACT_ATOMS: atom_id res chain seq x y z
N MET A 1 -5.61 -9.25 -18.19
CA MET A 1 -4.21 -9.67 -18.04
C MET A 1 -4.02 -10.97 -18.80
N GLU A 2 -2.90 -11.14 -19.48
CA GLU A 2 -2.58 -12.39 -20.16
C GLU A 2 -2.32 -13.52 -19.15
N ARG A 3 -2.65 -14.75 -19.54
CA ARG A 3 -2.51 -15.96 -18.72
C ARG A 3 -1.87 -17.07 -19.54
N ASN A 4 -1.10 -17.95 -18.90
CA ASN A 4 -0.59 -19.16 -19.53
C ASN A 4 -1.66 -20.26 -19.64
N GLU A 5 -1.29 -21.42 -20.20
CA GLU A 5 -2.19 -22.57 -20.37
C GLU A 5 -2.74 -23.14 -19.05
N GLN A 6 -2.03 -22.93 -17.93
CA GLN A 6 -2.46 -23.32 -16.59
C GLN A 6 -3.37 -22.26 -15.93
N GLY A 7 -3.68 -21.18 -16.63
CA GLY A 7 -4.51 -20.08 -16.12
C GLY A 7 -3.79 -19.14 -15.17
N LEU A 8 -2.47 -19.20 -15.03
CA LEU A 8 -1.68 -18.29 -14.19
C LEU A 8 -1.40 -16.99 -14.92
N ALA A 9 -1.58 -15.85 -14.24
CA ALA A 9 -1.32 -14.53 -14.81
C ALA A 9 0.18 -14.33 -15.11
N LEU A 10 0.47 -13.80 -16.30
CA LEU A 10 1.82 -13.44 -16.72
C LEU A 10 2.16 -12.04 -16.21
N VAL A 11 2.60 -11.96 -14.95
CA VAL A 11 2.88 -10.70 -14.24
C VAL A 11 4.21 -10.77 -13.49
N GLY A 12 4.83 -9.61 -13.27
CA GLY A 12 6.14 -9.53 -12.59
C GLY A 12 6.13 -9.99 -11.13
N ASP A 13 4.98 -9.92 -10.46
CA ASP A 13 4.75 -10.47 -9.12
C ASP A 13 3.43 -11.24 -9.12
N ALA A 14 3.50 -12.55 -8.89
CA ALA A 14 2.33 -13.44 -8.90
C ALA A 14 1.26 -13.06 -7.87
N ARG A 15 1.64 -12.35 -6.79
CA ARG A 15 0.70 -11.88 -5.77
C ARG A 15 -0.23 -10.80 -6.29
N ASN A 16 0.11 -10.15 -7.40
CA ASN A 16 -0.77 -9.16 -8.01
C ASN A 16 -2.05 -9.78 -8.61
N ASP A 17 -2.12 -11.11 -8.73
CA ASP A 17 -3.32 -11.80 -9.19
C ASP A 17 -4.18 -12.36 -8.05
N THR A 18 -3.81 -12.23 -6.77
CA THR A 18 -4.51 -12.96 -5.68
C THR A 18 -5.85 -12.36 -5.28
N HIS A 19 -6.15 -11.13 -5.71
CA HIS A 19 -7.37 -10.41 -5.34
C HIS A 19 -7.90 -9.56 -6.51
N LEU A 20 -9.22 -9.46 -6.67
CA LEU A 20 -9.86 -8.74 -7.77
C LEU A 20 -9.31 -7.30 -7.92
N PHE A 21 -9.32 -6.50 -6.85
CA PHE A 21 -8.83 -5.12 -6.91
C PHE A 21 -7.35 -5.00 -7.28
N ILE A 22 -6.48 -5.86 -6.73
CA ILE A 22 -5.04 -5.80 -7.04
C ILE A 22 -4.80 -6.23 -8.50
N SER A 23 -5.48 -7.27 -8.96
CA SER A 23 -5.38 -7.77 -10.33
C SER A 23 -5.79 -6.71 -11.36
N GLN A 24 -6.87 -5.98 -11.09
CA GLN A 24 -7.34 -4.93 -11.98
C GLN A 24 -6.52 -3.64 -11.85
N LEU A 25 -5.99 -3.33 -10.67
CA LEU A 25 -5.07 -2.20 -10.51
C LEU A 25 -3.78 -2.46 -11.29
N HIS A 26 -3.25 -3.69 -11.24
CA HIS A 26 -2.10 -4.08 -12.04
C HIS A 26 -2.39 -3.97 -13.54
N LEU A 27 -3.58 -4.41 -13.99
CA LEU A 27 -4.03 -4.19 -15.37
C LEU A 27 -4.09 -2.70 -15.74
N ALA A 28 -4.55 -1.84 -14.84
CA ALA A 28 -4.56 -0.39 -15.06
C ALA A 28 -3.14 0.18 -15.28
N PHE A 29 -2.14 -0.28 -14.51
CA PHE A 29 -0.74 0.08 -14.74
C PHE A 29 -0.20 -0.40 -16.09
N LEU A 30 -0.63 -1.58 -16.57
CA LEU A 30 -0.29 -2.04 -17.93
C LEU A 30 -0.89 -1.12 -19.01
N HIS A 31 -2.16 -0.74 -18.87
CA HIS A 31 -2.80 0.22 -19.77
C HIS A 31 -2.16 1.61 -19.71
N PHE A 32 -1.76 2.05 -18.52
CA PHE A 32 -1.01 3.28 -18.32
C PHE A 32 0.32 3.24 -19.07
N HIS A 33 1.13 2.19 -18.86
CA HIS A 33 2.40 2.02 -19.55
C HIS A 33 2.26 2.01 -21.07
N ASN A 34 1.29 1.27 -21.61
CA ASN A 34 1.07 1.21 -23.06
C ASN A 34 0.73 2.59 -23.66
N ARG A 35 -0.04 3.42 -22.95
CA ARG A 35 -0.31 4.78 -23.41
C ARG A 35 0.88 5.72 -23.24
N VAL A 36 1.71 5.52 -22.22
CA VAL A 36 2.99 6.23 -22.09
C VAL A 36 3.94 5.86 -23.25
N VAL A 37 3.94 4.60 -23.69
CA VAL A 37 4.67 4.14 -24.89
C VAL A 37 4.19 4.88 -26.14
N ASP A 38 2.87 4.99 -26.33
CA ASP A 38 2.31 5.72 -27.47
C ASP A 38 2.69 7.21 -27.43
N ALA A 39 2.62 7.85 -26.26
CA ALA A 39 3.02 9.24 -26.08
C ALA A 39 4.52 9.47 -26.36
N VAL A 40 5.39 8.57 -25.89
CA VAL A 40 6.85 8.62 -26.12
C VAL A 40 7.17 8.45 -27.61
N ARG A 41 6.48 7.55 -28.31
CA ARG A 41 6.62 7.38 -29.78
C ARG A 41 6.19 8.63 -30.54
N GLN A 42 5.07 9.24 -30.15
CA GLN A 42 4.57 10.48 -30.77
C GLN A 42 5.54 11.66 -30.59
N LYS A 43 6.27 11.71 -29.47
CA LYS A 43 7.36 12.68 -29.23
C LYS A 43 8.63 12.39 -30.04
N GLY A 44 8.65 11.37 -30.89
CA GLY A 44 9.76 11.07 -31.80
C GLY A 44 10.92 10.30 -31.19
N ALA A 45 10.70 9.59 -30.07
CA ALA A 45 11.74 8.77 -29.45
C ALA A 45 12.23 7.64 -30.38
N VAL A 46 13.52 7.34 -30.30
CA VAL A 46 14.12 6.23 -31.06
C VAL A 46 13.53 4.91 -30.61
N ALA A 47 13.13 4.05 -31.56
CA ALA A 47 12.42 2.80 -31.29
C ALA A 47 13.07 1.93 -30.21
N ALA A 48 14.40 1.82 -30.21
CA ALA A 48 15.16 1.03 -29.24
C ALA A 48 15.09 1.56 -27.79
N GLN A 49 14.74 2.84 -27.60
CA GLN A 49 14.70 3.49 -26.29
C GLN A 49 13.27 3.66 -25.75
N VAL A 50 12.25 3.39 -26.58
CA VAL A 50 10.85 3.65 -26.23
C VAL A 50 10.47 2.95 -24.94
N PHE A 51 10.79 1.65 -24.79
CA PHE A 51 10.41 0.89 -23.61
C PHE A 51 11.06 1.43 -22.33
N ASP A 52 12.39 1.62 -22.32
CA ASP A 52 13.11 2.06 -21.12
C ASP A 52 12.68 3.46 -20.70
N HIS A 53 12.51 4.37 -21.66
CA HIS A 53 12.01 5.71 -21.39
C HIS A 53 10.58 5.67 -20.83
N SER A 54 9.68 4.90 -21.43
CA SER A 54 8.32 4.75 -20.93
C SER A 54 8.27 4.10 -19.54
N ALA A 55 9.09 3.07 -19.30
CA ALA A 55 9.18 2.43 -17.99
C ALA A 55 9.68 3.41 -16.92
N GLN A 56 10.66 4.26 -17.25
CA GLN A 56 11.15 5.30 -16.36
C GLN A 56 10.07 6.34 -16.04
N LEU A 57 9.36 6.85 -17.05
CA LEU A 57 8.27 7.80 -16.85
C LEU A 57 7.14 7.20 -15.99
N VAL A 58 6.80 5.92 -16.20
CA VAL A 58 5.80 5.23 -15.37
C VAL A 58 6.26 5.14 -13.92
N ARG A 59 7.54 4.79 -13.67
CA ARG A 59 8.10 4.77 -12.32
C ARG A 59 8.04 6.14 -11.65
N TRP A 60 8.42 7.21 -12.35
CA TRP A 60 8.33 8.57 -11.80
C TRP A 60 6.91 8.99 -11.45
N HIS A 61 5.92 8.71 -12.30
CA HIS A 61 4.52 8.99 -11.97
C HIS A 61 4.05 8.16 -10.77
N TYR A 62 4.44 6.88 -10.68
CA TYR A 62 4.13 6.04 -9.52
C TYR A 62 4.76 6.58 -8.23
N GLN A 63 6.05 6.93 -8.25
CA GLN A 63 6.77 7.51 -7.13
C GLN A 63 6.17 8.87 -6.71
N TRP A 64 5.72 9.68 -7.68
CA TRP A 64 4.99 10.91 -7.41
C TRP A 64 3.68 10.66 -6.65
N VAL A 65 2.86 9.71 -7.11
CA VAL A 65 1.62 9.31 -6.40
C VAL A 65 1.96 8.81 -4.99
N VAL A 66 3.04 8.05 -4.83
CA VAL A 66 3.49 7.58 -3.51
C VAL A 66 3.81 8.76 -2.58
N LEU A 67 4.62 9.71 -3.03
CA LEU A 67 5.08 10.84 -2.22
C LEU A 67 4.00 11.90 -1.94
N HIS A 68 3.14 12.16 -2.93
CA HIS A 68 2.22 13.31 -2.90
C HIS A 68 0.74 12.95 -2.69
N GLU A 69 0.38 11.67 -2.70
CA GLU A 69 -0.98 11.22 -2.40
C GLU A 69 -0.99 10.11 -1.34
N PHE A 70 -0.25 9.02 -1.55
CA PHE A 70 -0.27 7.88 -0.62
C PHE A 70 0.32 8.22 0.75
N LEU A 71 1.54 8.78 0.81
CA LEU A 71 2.17 9.10 2.09
C LEU A 71 1.35 10.13 2.91
N PRO A 72 0.87 11.26 2.33
CA PRO A 72 0.02 12.19 3.06
C PRO A 72 -1.23 11.53 3.65
N LEU A 73 -1.90 10.65 2.88
CA LEU A 73 -3.07 9.91 3.36
C LEU A 73 -2.72 8.83 4.40
N THR A 74 -1.47 8.37 4.43
CA THR A 74 -1.03 7.25 5.28
C THR A 74 -0.45 7.73 6.60
N VAL A 75 0.27 8.85 6.61
CA VAL A 75 1.03 9.33 7.78
C VAL A 75 0.74 10.78 8.17
N GLY A 76 -0.14 11.46 7.44
CA GLY A 76 -0.48 12.87 7.66
C GLY A 76 0.46 13.84 6.93
N ASP A 77 -0.08 15.02 6.59
CA ASP A 77 0.63 16.06 5.84
C ASP A 77 1.84 16.63 6.60
N ASP A 78 1.75 16.72 7.93
CA ASP A 78 2.80 17.29 8.77
C ASP A 78 4.09 16.47 8.72
N LEU A 79 3.98 15.14 8.84
CA LEU A 79 5.15 14.26 8.76
C LEU A 79 5.77 14.27 7.37
N VAL A 80 4.96 14.24 6.30
CA VAL A 80 5.48 14.31 4.92
C VAL A 80 6.19 15.65 4.67
N SER A 81 5.59 16.75 5.13
CA SER A 81 6.18 18.09 5.01
C SER A 81 7.51 18.19 5.75
N GLU A 82 7.57 17.62 6.97
CA GLU A 82 8.81 17.55 7.74
C GLU A 82 9.90 16.76 7.00
N LEU A 83 9.57 15.59 6.44
CA LEU A 83 10.52 14.76 5.71
C LEU A 83 11.06 15.43 4.46
N LEU A 84 10.20 16.13 3.70
CA LEU A 84 10.62 16.86 2.51
C LEU A 84 11.52 18.06 2.85
N GLN A 85 11.31 18.70 4.00
CA GLN A 85 12.09 19.87 4.43
C GLN A 85 13.40 19.51 5.13
N SER A 86 13.36 18.53 6.03
CA SER A 86 14.45 18.22 6.97
C SER A 86 15.11 16.87 6.71
N GLY A 87 14.54 16.04 5.84
CA GLY A 87 14.95 14.65 5.63
C GLY A 87 14.53 13.72 6.80
N PRO A 88 14.89 12.44 6.71
CA PRO A 88 14.56 11.47 7.75
C PRO A 88 15.38 11.68 9.02
N LYS A 89 14.75 11.38 10.17
CA LYS A 89 15.36 11.53 11.49
C LYS A 89 15.86 10.20 12.06
N ILE A 90 15.17 9.12 11.76
CA ILE A 90 15.33 7.80 12.35
C ILE A 90 15.96 6.84 11.35
N CYS A 91 15.34 6.67 10.18
CA CYS A 91 15.85 5.76 9.16
C CYS A 91 16.87 6.48 8.31
N ARG A 92 18.14 6.10 8.42
CA ARG A 92 19.20 6.56 7.51
C ARG A 92 20.03 5.38 7.07
N PHE A 93 20.06 5.12 5.76
CA PHE A 93 20.94 4.10 5.23
C PHE A 93 22.36 4.67 5.11
N GLU A 94 23.31 4.13 5.90
CA GLU A 94 24.73 4.50 5.77
C GLU A 94 25.37 3.87 4.53
N ASN A 95 24.83 2.73 4.09
CA ASN A 95 25.36 1.94 2.99
C ASN A 95 24.26 1.65 1.96
N ARG A 96 24.07 0.37 1.61
CA ARG A 96 23.08 -0.06 0.64
C ARG A 96 21.67 0.06 1.24
N PRO A 97 20.70 0.68 0.53
CA PRO A 97 19.31 0.69 0.95
C PRO A 97 18.76 -0.73 1.06
N PHE A 98 17.95 -0.98 2.10
CA PHE A 98 17.27 -2.25 2.33
C PHE A 98 15.89 -2.02 2.94
N ILE A 99 15.06 -3.06 3.02
CA ILE A 99 13.75 -3.00 3.70
C ILE A 99 13.94 -3.60 5.10
N PRO A 100 13.82 -2.80 6.18
CA PRO A 100 13.93 -3.32 7.55
C PRO A 100 12.74 -4.22 7.93
N VAL A 101 12.95 -5.14 8.88
CA VAL A 101 11.89 -6.05 9.34
C VAL A 101 10.78 -5.30 10.10
N GLU A 102 11.12 -4.20 10.77
CA GLU A 102 10.17 -3.30 11.41
C GLU A 102 9.20 -2.68 10.38
N PHE A 103 9.65 -2.48 9.14
CA PHE A 103 8.82 -2.06 8.03
C PHE A 103 8.01 -3.24 7.47
N SER A 104 8.68 -4.32 7.01
CA SER A 104 8.00 -5.41 6.26
C SER A 104 7.11 -6.30 7.11
N ASP A 105 7.53 -6.59 8.34
CA ASP A 105 6.88 -7.54 9.25
C ASP A 105 6.22 -6.85 10.45
N GLY A 106 6.35 -5.52 10.55
CA GLY A 106 5.68 -4.67 11.53
C GLY A 106 4.75 -3.64 10.87
N ALA A 107 5.25 -2.41 10.71
CA ALA A 107 4.45 -1.22 10.44
C ALA A 107 3.72 -1.27 9.09
N TYR A 108 4.34 -1.70 7.99
CA TYR A 108 3.74 -1.68 6.65
C TYR A 108 2.62 -2.72 6.44
N ARG A 109 2.31 -3.50 7.48
CA ARG A 109 1.12 -4.37 7.55
C ARG A 109 -0.12 -3.67 8.08
N PHE A 110 -0.05 -2.37 8.35
CA PHE A 110 -1.20 -1.58 8.81
C PHE A 110 -2.43 -1.67 7.87
N GLY A 111 -2.18 -1.84 6.56
CA GLY A 111 -3.23 -1.94 5.54
C GLY A 111 -4.21 -3.09 5.79
N HIS A 112 -3.84 -4.13 6.56
CA HIS A 112 -4.76 -5.19 6.95
C HIS A 112 -5.96 -4.66 7.77
N ALA A 113 -5.77 -3.64 8.60
CA ALA A 113 -6.85 -3.04 9.39
C ALA A 113 -7.85 -2.27 8.52
N GLN A 114 -7.38 -1.70 7.41
CA GLN A 114 -8.14 -0.86 6.50
C GLN A 114 -9.09 -1.65 5.56
N VAL A 115 -8.92 -2.98 5.49
CA VAL A 115 -9.74 -3.86 4.66
C VAL A 115 -11.20 -3.89 5.13
N ARG A 116 -12.14 -3.68 4.20
CA ARG A 116 -13.58 -3.78 4.44
C ARG A 116 -14.06 -5.23 4.34
N SER A 117 -15.15 -5.55 5.05
CA SER A 117 -15.81 -6.86 4.95
C SER A 117 -16.51 -7.08 3.61
N LYS A 118 -17.04 -6.00 3.03
CA LYS A 118 -17.82 -6.01 1.79
C LYS A 118 -17.51 -4.79 0.92
N TYR A 119 -17.72 -4.94 -0.39
CA TYR A 119 -17.45 -3.91 -1.39
C TYR A 119 -18.55 -3.84 -2.46
N ASP A 120 -18.76 -2.64 -2.98
CA ASP A 120 -19.39 -2.40 -4.28
C ASP A 120 -18.30 -2.35 -5.35
N VAL A 121 -18.21 -3.37 -6.21
CA VAL A 121 -17.21 -3.42 -7.28
C VAL A 121 -17.59 -2.49 -8.43
N ASN A 122 -18.88 -2.50 -8.82
CA ASN A 122 -19.48 -1.68 -9.87
C ASN A 122 -21.00 -1.61 -9.67
N ASP A 123 -21.76 -1.07 -10.63
CA ASP A 123 -23.22 -0.96 -10.51
C ASP A 123 -23.97 -2.30 -10.48
N ARG A 124 -23.36 -3.38 -10.97
CA ARG A 124 -23.95 -4.72 -11.08
C ARG A 124 -23.53 -5.63 -9.92
N VAL A 125 -22.29 -5.52 -9.46
CA VAL A 125 -21.70 -6.35 -8.42
C VAL A 125 -21.52 -5.50 -7.16
N ARG A 126 -22.52 -5.57 -6.27
CA ARG A 126 -22.66 -4.73 -5.07
C ARG A 126 -22.81 -5.55 -3.80
N ASP A 127 -22.39 -4.98 -2.69
CA ASP A 127 -22.45 -5.57 -1.34
C ASP A 127 -21.88 -7.01 -1.26
N VAL A 128 -20.82 -7.30 -2.04
CA VAL A 128 -20.20 -8.62 -2.06
C VAL A 128 -19.12 -8.75 -0.99
N PRO A 129 -19.03 -9.88 -0.28
CA PRO A 129 -18.02 -10.08 0.75
C PRO A 129 -16.61 -10.18 0.14
N LEU A 130 -15.59 -9.82 0.93
CA LEU A 130 -14.19 -9.95 0.52
C LEU A 130 -13.87 -11.38 0.08
N PHE A 131 -14.31 -12.37 0.88
CA PHE A 131 -14.15 -13.78 0.58
C PHE A 131 -15.50 -14.52 0.65
N PRO A 132 -15.76 -15.46 -0.26
CA PRO A 132 -14.91 -15.89 -1.39
C PRO A 132 -15.01 -15.00 -2.64
N ASP A 133 -15.91 -14.02 -2.69
CA ASP A 133 -16.35 -13.39 -3.93
C ASP A 133 -15.31 -12.54 -4.64
N LEU A 134 -14.32 -11.97 -3.94
CA LEU A 134 -13.29 -11.10 -4.51
C LEU A 134 -11.90 -11.77 -4.58
N VAL A 135 -11.83 -13.07 -4.33
CA VAL A 135 -10.61 -13.86 -4.57
C VAL A 135 -10.21 -13.76 -6.04
N GLY A 136 -8.91 -13.58 -6.28
CA GLY A 136 -8.35 -13.55 -7.63
C GLY A 136 -7.98 -14.95 -8.13
N ILE A 137 -6.82 -15.06 -8.80
CA ILE A 137 -6.28 -16.31 -9.37
C ILE A 137 -7.22 -16.89 -10.43
N CYS A 138 -8.01 -16.03 -11.06
CA CYS A 138 -8.98 -16.41 -12.07
C CYS A 138 -9.18 -15.28 -13.10
N PRO A 139 -9.63 -15.60 -14.33
CA PRO A 139 -10.02 -14.58 -15.30
C PRO A 139 -11.11 -13.67 -14.74
N VAL A 140 -10.95 -12.36 -14.93
CA VAL A 140 -11.97 -11.37 -14.56
C VAL A 140 -12.92 -11.22 -15.75
N THR A 141 -14.21 -11.51 -15.54
CA THR A 141 -15.23 -11.31 -16.57
C THR A 141 -15.61 -9.83 -16.69
N PRO A 142 -16.12 -9.37 -17.85
CA PRO A 142 -16.52 -7.97 -18.03
C PRO A 142 -17.50 -7.45 -16.97
N GLU A 143 -18.38 -8.31 -16.44
CA GLU A 143 -19.36 -7.95 -15.41
C GLU A 143 -18.71 -7.65 -14.05
N ARG A 144 -17.49 -8.14 -13.84
CA ARG A 144 -16.70 -7.95 -12.61
C ARG A 144 -15.63 -6.87 -12.76
N GLN A 145 -15.63 -6.11 -13.85
CA GLN A 145 -14.73 -4.97 -14.02
C GLN A 145 -14.93 -3.96 -12.87
N VAL A 146 -13.84 -3.54 -12.24
CA VAL A 146 -13.88 -2.58 -11.14
C VAL A 146 -14.19 -1.20 -11.71
N ASP A 147 -15.21 -0.56 -11.15
CA ASP A 147 -15.46 0.86 -11.35
C ASP A 147 -14.60 1.65 -10.36
N TRP A 148 -13.49 2.21 -10.84
CA TRP A 148 -12.55 2.93 -10.00
C TRP A 148 -13.10 4.19 -9.36
N LYS A 149 -14.19 4.77 -9.88
CA LYS A 149 -14.88 5.92 -9.27
C LYS A 149 -15.50 5.57 -7.92
N ARG A 150 -15.67 4.27 -7.64
CA ARG A 150 -16.10 3.75 -6.34
C ARG A 150 -14.95 3.54 -5.35
N MET A 151 -13.70 3.62 -5.79
CA MET A 151 -12.51 3.34 -4.96
C MET A 151 -11.67 4.59 -4.73
N PHE A 152 -11.59 5.47 -5.73
CA PHE A 152 -10.79 6.69 -5.69
C PHE A 152 -11.65 7.93 -5.90
N ARG A 153 -11.20 9.06 -5.34
CA ARG A 153 -11.87 10.35 -5.51
C ARG A 153 -11.52 10.94 -6.87
N PHE A 154 -12.53 11.23 -7.68
CA PHE A 154 -12.40 11.99 -8.92
C PHE A 154 -13.03 13.38 -8.74
N LYS A 155 -12.51 14.40 -9.43
CA LYS A 155 -12.94 15.81 -9.28
C LYS A 155 -14.46 16.00 -9.46
N ASP A 156 -15.05 15.30 -10.41
CA ASP A 156 -16.49 15.33 -10.70
C ASP A 156 -17.18 13.99 -10.35
N GLY A 157 -16.56 13.21 -9.45
CA GLY A 157 -17.02 11.87 -9.07
C GLY A 157 -17.94 11.84 -7.85
N VAL A 158 -18.53 10.68 -7.61
CA VAL A 158 -19.22 10.38 -6.34
C VAL A 158 -18.18 10.14 -5.23
N PRO A 159 -18.56 10.30 -3.95
CA PRO A 159 -17.70 9.90 -2.84
C PRO A 159 -17.28 8.43 -2.96
N PRO A 160 -15.97 8.11 -2.90
CA PRO A 160 -15.50 6.73 -2.99
C PRO A 160 -15.83 5.94 -1.72
N GLN A 161 -15.73 4.63 -1.80
CA GLN A 161 -15.79 3.73 -0.65
C GLN A 161 -14.51 3.85 0.16
N ALA A 162 -14.55 4.70 1.19
CA ALA A 162 -13.44 4.85 2.12
C ALA A 162 -13.04 3.50 2.74
N SER A 163 -11.74 3.28 2.96
CA SER A 163 -11.28 2.13 3.73
C SER A 163 -11.79 2.19 5.17
N ARG A 164 -11.63 1.10 5.94
CA ARG A 164 -11.76 1.19 7.39
C ARG A 164 -10.64 2.07 7.95
N ARG A 165 -10.88 2.65 9.12
CA ARG A 165 -9.86 3.30 9.94
C ARG A 165 -8.80 2.29 10.38
N ILE A 166 -7.59 2.78 10.59
CA ILE A 166 -6.48 2.00 11.14
C ILE A 166 -6.77 1.78 12.63
N GLY A 167 -6.76 0.53 13.06
CA GLY A 167 -7.05 0.16 14.43
C GLY A 167 -6.77 -1.32 14.69
N PRO A 168 -6.76 -1.76 15.96
CA PRO A 168 -6.33 -3.10 16.35
C PRO A 168 -7.32 -4.20 15.94
N LEU A 169 -8.52 -3.85 15.48
CA LEU A 169 -9.58 -4.80 15.12
C LEU A 169 -9.65 -5.06 13.62
N LEU A 170 -9.40 -6.30 13.22
CA LEU A 170 -9.58 -6.78 11.84
C LEU A 170 -11.02 -7.24 11.58
N VAL A 171 -11.42 -7.24 10.31
CA VAL A 171 -12.70 -7.82 9.92
C VAL A 171 -12.69 -9.36 10.05
N PRO A 172 -13.81 -10.01 10.39
CA PRO A 172 -13.85 -11.47 10.58
C PRO A 172 -13.33 -12.28 9.39
N ALA A 173 -13.51 -11.78 8.16
CA ALA A 173 -13.00 -12.42 6.94
C ALA A 173 -11.47 -12.59 6.94
N LEU A 174 -10.72 -11.75 7.67
CA LEU A 174 -9.27 -11.87 7.81
C LEU A 174 -8.84 -12.79 8.95
N MET A 175 -9.76 -13.18 9.84
CA MET A 175 -9.49 -14.14 10.92
C MET A 175 -9.64 -15.58 10.45
N LYS A 176 -10.30 -15.80 9.31
CA LYS A 176 -10.51 -17.12 8.69
C LYS A 176 -10.32 -17.03 7.18
N LEU A 177 -9.05 -17.02 6.76
CA LEU A 177 -8.66 -16.92 5.37
C LEU A 177 -9.01 -18.20 4.58
N PRO A 178 -9.46 -18.08 3.33
CA PRO A 178 -9.65 -19.23 2.43
C PRO A 178 -8.34 -19.99 2.16
N GLU A 179 -8.40 -21.32 2.10
CA GLU A 179 -7.24 -22.16 1.74
C GLU A 179 -6.65 -21.79 0.37
N ALA A 180 -7.47 -21.33 -0.57
CA ALA A 180 -7.01 -20.84 -1.88
C ALA A 180 -5.98 -19.70 -1.78
N LEU A 181 -5.96 -18.94 -0.67
CA LEU A 181 -5.04 -17.82 -0.46
C LEU A 181 -3.84 -18.17 0.41
N VAL A 182 -4.03 -19.03 1.42
CA VAL A 182 -2.99 -19.33 2.42
C VAL A 182 -2.44 -20.74 2.35
N GLY A 183 -2.96 -21.58 1.45
CA GLY A 183 -2.74 -23.01 1.44
C GLY A 183 -3.48 -23.72 2.59
N HIS A 184 -3.34 -25.04 2.66
CA HIS A 184 -3.83 -25.80 3.80
C HIS A 184 -3.01 -25.43 5.04
N ALA A 185 -3.69 -24.97 6.09
CA ALA A 185 -3.07 -24.61 7.35
C ALA A 185 -3.07 -25.82 8.29
N GLU A 186 -1.89 -26.39 8.57
CA GLU A 186 -1.76 -27.50 9.52
C GLU A 186 -2.25 -27.15 10.93
N ARG A 187 -2.14 -25.87 11.31
CA ARG A 187 -2.68 -25.35 12.56
C ARG A 187 -3.81 -24.36 12.30
N PRO A 188 -4.98 -24.49 12.96
CA PRO A 188 -6.13 -23.62 12.74
C PRO A 188 -5.83 -22.13 12.88
N GLU A 189 -4.94 -21.73 13.80
CA GLU A 189 -4.54 -20.35 14.01
C GLU A 189 -3.84 -19.73 12.79
N PHE A 190 -3.19 -20.52 11.92
CA PHE A 190 -2.55 -19.98 10.72
C PHE A 190 -3.53 -19.66 9.58
N SER A 191 -4.82 -19.94 9.77
CA SER A 191 -5.89 -19.39 8.93
C SER A 191 -6.21 -17.93 9.29
N SER A 192 -5.75 -17.42 10.42
CA SER A 192 -5.92 -16.02 10.84
C SER A 192 -4.75 -15.16 10.36
N LEU A 193 -5.06 -14.06 9.66
CA LEU A 193 -4.06 -13.08 9.24
C LEU A 193 -3.39 -12.43 10.45
N ALA A 194 -4.17 -12.09 11.48
CA ALA A 194 -3.65 -11.49 12.72
C ALA A 194 -2.64 -12.42 13.41
N SER A 195 -2.98 -13.71 13.51
CA SER A 195 -2.05 -14.70 14.09
C SER A 195 -0.79 -14.80 13.24
N ARG A 196 -0.91 -14.87 11.91
CA ARG A 196 0.24 -14.90 11.00
C ARG A 196 1.14 -13.68 11.16
N ASP A 197 0.58 -12.48 11.31
CA ASP A 197 1.37 -11.26 11.51
C ASP A 197 2.12 -11.29 12.84
N LEU A 198 1.45 -11.68 13.93
CA LEU A 198 2.08 -11.82 15.25
C LEU A 198 3.20 -12.88 15.25
N TYR A 199 2.95 -14.05 14.65
CA TYR A 199 3.95 -15.11 14.57
C TYR A 199 5.14 -14.72 13.69
N ARG A 200 4.92 -13.98 12.59
CA ARG A 200 6.02 -13.50 11.75
C ARG A 200 6.90 -12.51 12.51
N GLY A 201 6.29 -11.50 13.15
CA GLY A 201 7.03 -10.54 13.95
C GLY A 201 7.83 -11.21 15.07
N HIS A 202 7.26 -12.23 15.71
CA HIS A 202 7.97 -13.04 16.71
C HIS A 202 9.13 -13.85 16.09
N ALA A 203 8.91 -14.48 14.93
CA ALA A 203 9.92 -15.33 14.28
C ALA A 203 11.16 -14.57 13.79
N VAL A 204 11.01 -13.27 13.50
CA VAL A 204 12.13 -12.37 13.17
C VAL A 204 12.56 -11.50 14.36
N GLU A 205 12.08 -11.82 15.56
CA GLU A 205 12.46 -11.19 16.83
C GLU A 205 12.30 -9.66 16.85
N ILE A 206 11.25 -9.14 16.19
CA ILE A 206 10.96 -7.69 16.19
C ILE A 206 10.67 -7.23 17.62
N PRO A 207 11.33 -6.15 18.11
CA PRO A 207 11.05 -5.59 19.42
C PRO A 207 9.60 -5.12 19.56
N CYS A 208 9.10 -5.05 20.80
CA CYS A 208 7.78 -4.46 21.06
C CYS A 208 7.75 -2.98 20.66
N GLY A 209 6.57 -2.47 20.31
CA GLY A 209 6.42 -1.10 19.82
C GLY A 209 6.89 -0.05 20.81
N GLU A 210 6.76 -0.30 22.11
CA GLU A 210 7.29 0.60 23.14
C GLU A 210 8.82 0.63 23.14
N ALA A 211 9.49 -0.50 22.87
CA ALA A 211 10.94 -0.54 22.75
C ALA A 211 11.43 0.15 21.48
N VAL A 212 10.71 -0.05 20.36
CA VAL A 212 10.98 0.64 19.10
C VAL A 212 10.83 2.15 19.27
N GLY A 213 9.72 2.62 19.85
CA GLY A 213 9.50 4.05 20.11
C GLY A 213 10.63 4.68 20.94
N ARG A 214 11.03 4.04 22.04
CA ARG A 214 12.17 4.50 22.85
C ARG A 214 13.48 4.55 22.06
N ALA A 215 13.75 3.55 21.22
CA ALA A 215 14.96 3.53 20.39
C ALA A 215 14.95 4.65 19.33
N MET A 216 13.76 5.10 18.91
CA MET A 216 13.56 6.24 18.00
C MET A 216 13.58 7.59 18.74
N GLY A 217 13.67 7.60 20.08
CA GLY A 217 13.54 8.82 20.87
C GLY A 217 12.11 9.38 20.93
N ILE A 218 11.10 8.54 20.63
CA ILE A 218 9.68 8.85 20.71
C ILE A 218 9.15 8.32 22.05
N GLU A 219 8.38 9.13 22.77
CA GLU A 219 7.71 8.68 23.99
C GLU A 219 6.58 7.71 23.60
N PRO A 220 6.64 6.42 24.00
CA PRO A 220 5.63 5.47 23.56
C PRO A 220 4.27 5.69 24.21
N CYS A 221 3.21 5.33 23.50
CA CYS A 221 1.88 5.22 24.08
C CYS A 221 1.88 4.21 25.24
N THR A 222 1.18 4.57 26.31
CA THR A 222 0.94 3.70 27.45
C THR A 222 -0.01 2.56 27.08
N VAL A 223 0.05 1.46 27.84
CA VAL A 223 -0.86 0.32 27.63
C VAL A 223 -2.35 0.72 27.71
N ALA A 224 -2.65 1.78 28.46
CA ALA A 224 -4.00 2.33 28.62
C ALA A 224 -4.46 3.13 27.40
N GLU A 225 -3.59 3.95 26.82
CA GLU A 225 -3.86 4.64 25.56
C GLU A 225 -4.06 3.63 24.42
N LEU A 226 -3.28 2.55 24.42
CA LEU A 226 -3.39 1.47 23.44
C LEU A 226 -4.58 0.53 23.68
N LYS A 227 -5.24 0.60 24.85
CA LYS A 227 -6.31 -0.30 25.30
C LYS A 227 -5.89 -1.79 25.26
N THR A 228 -4.69 -2.07 25.73
CA THR A 228 -4.08 -3.41 25.71
C THR A 228 -3.94 -4.02 27.11
N GLU A 229 -4.53 -3.43 28.14
CA GLU A 229 -4.34 -3.88 29.53
C GLU A 229 -4.81 -5.32 29.76
N ASP A 230 -5.90 -5.72 29.10
CA ASP A 230 -6.51 -7.06 29.23
C ASP A 230 -5.90 -8.10 28.27
N SER A 231 -4.91 -7.72 27.47
CA SER A 231 -4.36 -8.55 26.38
C SER A 231 -3.50 -9.74 26.84
N LYS A 232 -3.16 -9.80 28.14
CA LYS A 232 -2.22 -10.78 28.74
C LYS A 232 -0.85 -10.83 28.04
N LEU A 233 -0.49 -9.76 27.31
CA LEU A 233 0.82 -9.65 26.67
C LEU A 233 1.92 -9.51 27.72
N SER A 234 3.00 -10.26 27.54
CA SER A 234 4.22 -10.17 28.36
C SER A 234 5.37 -9.62 27.51
N GLY A 235 6.07 -8.59 27.98
CA GLY A 235 7.21 -8.02 27.24
C GLY A 235 6.88 -6.82 26.35
N GLY A 236 5.66 -6.26 26.47
CA GLY A 236 5.20 -5.11 25.70
C GLY A 236 4.28 -5.50 24.53
N THR A 237 3.80 -4.50 23.80
CA THR A 237 2.87 -4.68 22.69
C THR A 237 3.63 -5.05 21.42
N PRO A 238 3.34 -6.18 20.74
CA PRO A 238 3.98 -6.52 19.46
C PRO A 238 3.90 -5.36 18.47
N LEU A 239 4.99 -5.03 17.77
CA LEU A 239 5.10 -3.81 16.96
C LEU A 239 3.91 -3.60 16.00
N TRP A 240 3.48 -4.64 15.29
CA TRP A 240 2.33 -4.55 14.39
C TRP A 240 1.05 -4.12 15.12
N LEU A 241 0.75 -4.73 16.28
CA LEU A 241 -0.42 -4.38 17.08
C LEU A 241 -0.28 -2.98 17.68
N TYR A 242 0.94 -2.63 18.14
CA TYR A 242 1.24 -1.30 18.67
C TYR A 242 0.96 -0.22 17.61
N VAL A 243 1.48 -0.36 16.39
CA VAL A 243 1.26 0.61 15.31
C VAL A 243 -0.22 0.82 14.99
N LEU A 244 -1.02 -0.26 15.02
CA LEU A 244 -2.46 -0.18 14.80
C LEU A 244 -3.19 0.55 15.94
N ALA A 245 -2.86 0.22 17.19
CA ALA A 245 -3.46 0.84 18.37
C ALA A 245 -2.99 2.30 18.55
N GLU A 246 -1.74 2.60 18.23
CA GLU A 246 -1.15 3.95 18.23
C GLU A 246 -1.90 4.86 17.25
N ALA A 247 -2.15 4.39 16.02
CA ALA A 247 -2.92 5.14 15.03
C ALA A 247 -4.34 5.47 15.53
N GLU A 248 -5.00 4.52 16.19
CA GLU A 248 -6.31 4.75 16.82
C GLU A 248 -6.22 5.78 17.96
N ALA A 249 -5.22 5.64 18.84
CA ALA A 249 -5.05 6.49 20.01
C ALA A 249 -4.70 7.95 19.66
N GLN A 250 -3.77 8.16 18.72
CA GLN A 250 -3.25 9.50 18.40
C GLN A 250 -4.10 10.23 17.36
N HIS A 251 -4.68 9.51 16.41
CA HIS A 251 -5.30 10.10 15.22
C HIS A 251 -6.68 9.52 14.89
N ASN A 252 -7.33 8.85 15.84
CA ASN A 252 -8.62 8.17 15.62
C ASN A 252 -8.58 7.19 14.43
N GLY A 253 -7.41 6.67 14.07
CA GLY A 253 -7.20 5.74 12.98
C GLY A 253 -7.30 6.33 11.59
N GLU A 254 -7.23 7.66 11.43
CA GLU A 254 -7.29 8.32 10.12
C GLU A 254 -5.98 8.18 9.33
N TYR A 255 -4.85 8.18 10.03
CA TYR A 255 -3.50 7.89 9.52
C TYR A 255 -2.65 7.27 10.64
N LEU A 256 -1.45 6.79 10.31
CA LEU A 256 -0.53 6.15 11.25
C LEU A 256 -0.07 7.13 12.34
N GLY A 257 0.12 6.61 13.55
CA GLY A 257 0.72 7.34 14.66
C GLY A 257 2.22 7.55 14.49
N GLU A 258 2.87 8.17 15.48
CA GLU A 258 4.24 8.66 15.35
C GLU A 258 5.26 7.55 15.05
N VAL A 259 5.26 6.43 15.79
CA VAL A 259 6.19 5.31 15.54
C VAL A 259 5.91 4.67 14.19
N GLY A 260 4.65 4.28 13.94
CA GLY A 260 4.28 3.61 12.69
C GLY A 260 4.49 4.49 11.45
N GLY A 261 4.12 5.76 11.54
CA GLY A 261 4.23 6.74 10.46
C GLY A 261 5.68 7.02 10.10
N ARG A 262 6.56 7.19 11.10
CA ARG A 262 8.01 7.36 10.89
C ARG A 262 8.63 6.15 10.20
N ILE A 263 8.33 4.93 10.68
CA ILE A 263 8.87 3.71 10.06
C ILE A 263 8.45 3.64 8.58
N VAL A 264 7.16 3.85 8.28
CA VAL A 264 6.66 3.73 6.90
C VAL A 264 7.20 4.83 5.99
N ALA A 265 7.09 6.09 6.42
CA ALA A 265 7.43 7.22 5.58
C ALA A 265 8.95 7.36 5.37
N GLU A 266 9.75 7.19 6.43
CA GLU A 266 11.21 7.37 6.33
C GLU A 266 11.87 6.26 5.52
N VAL A 267 11.42 5.00 5.64
CA VAL A 267 11.94 3.90 4.82
C VAL A 267 11.62 4.15 3.34
N ILE A 268 10.38 4.49 2.99
CA ILE A 268 10.01 4.78 1.60
C ILE A 268 10.84 5.97 1.07
N PHE A 269 10.96 7.03 1.86
CA PHE A 269 11.72 8.21 1.47
C PHE A 269 13.20 7.90 1.24
N GLU A 270 13.84 7.16 2.15
CA GLU A 270 15.25 6.80 2.03
C GLU A 270 15.54 5.85 0.86
N LEU A 271 14.62 4.92 0.56
CA LEU A 271 14.71 4.07 -0.62
C LEU A 271 14.73 4.92 -1.91
N LEU A 272 13.83 5.91 -2.00
CA LEU A 272 13.81 6.83 -3.14
C LEU A 272 15.07 7.69 -3.17
N ARG A 273 15.48 8.26 -2.04
CA ARG A 273 16.67 9.12 -1.96
C ARG A 273 17.95 8.41 -2.41
N HIS A 274 18.08 7.11 -2.14
CA HIS A 274 19.23 6.29 -2.54
C HIS A 274 19.15 5.69 -3.95
N ASP A 275 18.01 5.80 -4.63
CA ASP A 275 17.84 5.36 -6.02
C ASP A 275 18.19 6.51 -6.98
N PRO A 276 19.31 6.42 -7.76
CA PRO A 276 19.73 7.48 -8.67
C PRO A 276 18.69 7.84 -9.73
N ASP A 277 17.84 6.87 -10.09
CA ASP A 277 16.80 7.05 -11.10
C ASP A 277 15.45 7.45 -10.47
N SER A 278 15.39 7.65 -9.16
CA SER A 278 14.14 8.05 -8.49
C SER A 278 13.82 9.52 -8.72
N ILE A 279 12.53 9.84 -8.57
CA ILE A 279 12.03 11.19 -8.73
C ILE A 279 12.67 12.22 -7.78
N LEU A 280 13.13 11.82 -6.59
CA LEU A 280 13.83 12.73 -5.66
C LEU A 280 15.17 13.20 -6.20
N ASN A 281 15.77 12.43 -7.11
CA ASN A 281 17.05 12.72 -7.74
C ASN A 281 16.90 13.37 -9.13
N GLN A 282 15.67 13.68 -9.56
CA GLN A 282 15.37 14.30 -10.86
C GLN A 282 14.78 15.71 -10.68
N ARG A 283 15.67 16.71 -10.59
CA ARG A 283 15.32 18.09 -10.19
C ARG A 283 14.41 18.83 -11.17
N ASP A 284 14.48 18.47 -12.45
CA ASP A 284 13.78 19.19 -13.53
C ASP A 284 12.54 18.44 -14.03
N TRP A 285 12.14 17.37 -13.34
CA TRP A 285 10.98 16.58 -13.73
C TRP A 285 9.75 16.94 -12.90
N ALA A 286 8.61 17.10 -13.58
CA ALA A 286 7.29 17.19 -12.99
C ALA A 286 6.32 16.35 -13.81
N PRO A 287 5.22 15.83 -13.22
CA PRO A 287 4.26 15.06 -13.97
C PRO A 287 3.56 15.93 -15.02
N GLU A 288 3.54 15.45 -16.26
CA GLU A 288 2.96 16.12 -17.43
C GLU A 288 1.65 15.46 -17.90
N LEU A 289 1.29 14.30 -17.34
CA LEU A 289 0.21 13.45 -17.86
C LEU A 289 -1.17 13.75 -17.25
N ALA A 290 -1.29 14.76 -16.39
CA ALA A 290 -2.57 15.23 -15.85
C ALA A 290 -3.08 16.48 -16.57
N ASP A 291 -4.33 16.88 -16.26
CA ASP A 291 -4.95 18.11 -16.78
C ASP A 291 -4.24 19.40 -16.31
N SER A 292 -3.37 19.32 -15.29
CA SER A 292 -2.61 20.47 -14.76
C SER A 292 -1.15 20.08 -14.50
N PRO A 293 -0.16 20.79 -15.06
CA PRO A 293 1.25 20.51 -14.83
C PRO A 293 1.60 20.52 -13.33
N GLY A 294 2.42 19.56 -12.90
CA GLY A 294 2.86 19.47 -11.50
C GLY A 294 1.80 18.98 -10.52
N LYS A 295 0.65 18.49 -11.00
CA LYS A 295 -0.35 17.79 -10.19
C LYS A 295 -0.62 16.44 -10.83
N PHE A 296 -0.52 15.36 -10.07
CA PHE A 296 -0.83 14.02 -10.58
C PHE A 296 -1.15 13.11 -9.42
N GLY A 297 -2.31 12.44 -9.49
CA GLY A 297 -2.76 11.45 -8.52
C GLY A 297 -3.14 10.12 -9.16
N ILE A 298 -3.60 9.17 -8.34
CA ILE A 298 -4.05 7.86 -8.85
C ILE A 298 -5.25 8.00 -9.79
N ALA A 299 -6.12 8.98 -9.55
CA ALA A 299 -7.26 9.27 -10.42
C ALA A 299 -6.81 9.71 -11.82
N ASP A 300 -5.78 10.56 -11.91
CA ASP A 300 -5.19 10.99 -13.19
C ASP A 300 -4.55 9.81 -13.92
N LEU A 301 -3.83 8.94 -13.19
CA LEU A 301 -3.26 7.71 -13.74
C LEU A 301 -4.35 6.84 -14.38
N LEU A 302 -5.45 6.60 -13.66
CA LEU A 302 -6.56 5.76 -14.13
C LEU A 302 -7.30 6.37 -15.33
N LYS A 303 -7.49 7.70 -15.34
CA LYS A 303 -8.05 8.44 -16.47
C LYS A 303 -7.13 8.36 -17.68
N PHE A 304 -5.82 8.61 -17.50
CA PHE A 304 -4.85 8.50 -18.58
C PHE A 304 -4.78 7.07 -19.12
N ALA A 305 -4.83 6.07 -18.24
CA ALA A 305 -4.91 4.65 -18.59
C ALA A 305 -6.25 4.25 -19.23
N GLY A 306 -7.21 5.15 -19.38
CA GLY A 306 -8.51 4.91 -20.00
C GLY A 306 -9.30 3.78 -19.36
N VAL A 307 -9.16 3.62 -18.04
CA VAL A 307 -9.91 2.64 -17.24
C VAL A 307 -10.89 3.31 -16.27
N ALA A 308 -10.98 4.65 -16.26
CA ALA A 308 -11.90 5.44 -15.44
C ALA A 308 -12.50 6.62 -16.23
#